data_AF-A0A0L0F3E1-F1
#
_entry.id   AF-A0A0L0F3E1-F1
#
_cell.length_a   1.000
_cell.length_b   1.000
_cell.length_c   1.000
_cell.angle_alpha   90.00
_cell.angle_beta   90.00
_cell.angle_gamma   90.00
#
_symmetry.space_group_name_H-M   'P 1'
#
loop_
_entity.id
_entity.type
_entity.pdbx_description
1 polymer ?
#
loop_
_entity_poly.entity_id
_entity_poly.type
_entity_poly.pdbx_seq_one_letter_code
_entity_poly.pdbx_strand_id
1 'polypeptide(L)'
;MPRTIDMMIAKLAANPLVLHLPIFTGNQVFTGIIDLVSMMTVHFEGEEGDDVVKKPLGKDHEQYKDAVEARGVLIEKLCDLDDDFMDMVLNGNPDDPLVVDAGAYR
;
A
#
# COMPACT_ATOMS: atom_id res chain seq x y z
N MET A 1 5.59 -8.30 -8.61
CA MET A 1 5.07 -6.98 -9.00
C MET A 1 4.18 -7.11 -10.24
N PRO A 2 3.13 -6.29 -10.40
CA PRO A 2 2.26 -6.31 -11.57
C PRO A 2 2.98 -5.91 -12.87
N ARG A 3 2.66 -6.57 -13.99
CA ARG A 3 3.26 -6.34 -15.32
C ARG A 3 3.25 -4.87 -15.76
N THR A 4 2.21 -4.12 -15.44
CA THR A 4 2.10 -2.69 -15.82
C THR A 4 3.18 -1.86 -15.12
N ILE A 5 3.46 -2.14 -13.85
CA ILE A 5 4.50 -1.45 -13.08
C ILE A 5 5.88 -1.79 -13.64
N ASP A 6 6.13 -3.06 -13.96
CA ASP A 6 7.39 -3.49 -14.58
C ASP A 6 7.62 -2.80 -15.93
N MET A 7 6.55 -2.61 -16.71
CA MET A 7 6.63 -1.86 -17.97
C MET A 7 6.93 -0.38 -17.77
N MET A 8 6.41 0.26 -16.72
CA MET A 8 6.76 1.66 -16.41
C MET A 8 8.25 1.79 -16.11
N ILE A 9 8.80 0.88 -15.32
CA ILE A 9 10.24 0.86 -15.00
C ILE A 9 11.04 0.62 -16.29
N ALA A 10 10.73 -0.44 -17.04
CA ALA A 10 11.51 -0.84 -18.19
C ALA A 10 11.44 0.12 -19.38
N LYS A 11 10.29 0.78 -19.60
CA LYS A 11 10.07 1.62 -20.78
C LYS A 11 10.28 3.11 -20.52
N LEU A 12 9.99 3.56 -19.31
CA LEU A 12 10.05 4.99 -18.96
C LEU A 12 11.21 5.32 -18.02
N ALA A 13 11.97 4.31 -17.57
CA ALA A 13 12.98 4.46 -16.51
C ALA A 13 12.41 5.14 -15.25
N ALA A 14 11.12 4.92 -14.98
CA ALA A 14 10.42 5.52 -13.85
C ALA A 14 10.73 4.76 -12.55
N ASN A 15 10.68 5.47 -11.41
CA ASN A 15 10.62 4.85 -10.09
C ASN A 15 9.18 4.96 -9.52
N PRO A 16 8.29 4.00 -9.82
CA PRO A 16 6.90 4.08 -9.40
C PRO A 16 6.75 3.82 -7.89
N LEU A 17 5.94 4.65 -7.24
CA LEU A 17 5.45 4.44 -5.88
C LEU A 17 4.06 3.80 -5.95
N VAL A 18 3.93 2.60 -5.40
CA VAL A 18 2.64 1.90 -5.34
C VAL A 18 1.88 2.41 -4.13
N LEU A 19 0.78 3.14 -4.35
CA LEU A 19 -0.04 3.70 -3.27
C LEU A 19 -1.25 2.83 -2.93
N HIS A 20 -1.71 2.02 -3.89
CA HIS A 20 -2.93 1.23 -3.76
C HIS A 20 -2.74 -0.18 -4.28
N LEU A 21 -3.40 -1.15 -3.64
CA LEU A 21 -3.59 -2.49 -4.17
C LEU A 21 -5.07 -2.72 -4.51
N PRO A 22 -5.40 -3.34 -5.65
CA PRO A 22 -6.78 -3.70 -5.94
C PRO A 22 -7.25 -4.86 -5.04
N ILE A 23 -8.51 -4.79 -4.62
CA ILE A 23 -9.21 -5.88 -3.92
C ILE A 23 -10.02 -6.66 -4.95
N PHE A 24 -9.75 -7.95 -5.05
CA PHE A 24 -10.47 -8.87 -5.90
C PHE A 24 -11.16 -9.94 -5.07
N THR A 25 -12.40 -10.29 -5.40
CA THR A 25 -13.11 -11.40 -4.78
C THR A 25 -13.55 -12.42 -5.83
N GLY A 26 -13.66 -13.70 -5.41
CA GLY A 26 -14.11 -14.79 -6.28
C GLY A 26 -13.34 -14.88 -7.60
N ASN A 27 -14.06 -14.86 -8.73
CA ASN A 27 -13.50 -14.91 -10.08
C ASN A 27 -12.86 -13.57 -10.53
N GLN A 28 -11.98 -13.00 -9.72
CA GLN A 28 -11.26 -11.75 -10.01
C GLN A 28 -12.19 -10.52 -10.17
N VAL A 29 -13.31 -10.50 -9.45
CA VAL A 29 -14.21 -9.35 -9.45
C VAL A 29 -13.58 -8.24 -8.63
N PHE A 30 -13.30 -7.10 -9.26
CA PHE A 30 -12.82 -5.92 -8.56
C PHE A 30 -13.92 -5.38 -7.64
N THR A 31 -13.59 -5.19 -6.36
CA THR A 31 -14.56 -4.73 -5.36
C THR A 31 -14.11 -3.48 -4.60
N GLY A 32 -12.86 -3.05 -4.77
CA GLY A 32 -12.33 -1.90 -4.06
C GLY A 32 -10.81 -1.84 -4.12
N ILE A 33 -10.23 -1.01 -3.28
CA ILE A 33 -8.79 -0.84 -3.15
C ILE A 33 -8.36 -0.90 -1.69
N ILE A 34 -7.11 -1.29 -1.47
CA ILE A 34 -6.39 -1.09 -0.21
C ILE A 34 -5.53 0.15 -0.40
N ASP A 35 -5.75 1.17 0.43
CA ASP A 35 -4.89 2.35 0.55
C ASP A 35 -3.73 2.04 1.49
N LEU A 36 -2.51 1.98 0.93
CA LEU A 36 -1.29 1.65 1.65
C LEU A 36 -0.81 2.80 2.53
N VAL A 37 -1.21 4.04 2.27
CA VAL A 37 -0.80 5.18 3.10
C VAL A 37 -1.57 5.13 4.42
N SER A 38 -2.90 5.03 4.34
CA SER A 38 -3.78 5.03 5.51
C SER A 38 -4.05 3.65 6.11
N MET A 39 -3.63 2.57 5.44
CA MET A 39 -3.92 1.17 5.82
C MET A 39 -5.42 0.91 5.97
N MET A 40 -6.19 1.33 4.97
CA MET A 40 -7.65 1.17 4.91
C MET A 40 -8.08 0.42 3.65
N THR A 41 -9.18 -0.31 3.73
CA THR A 41 -9.94 -0.71 2.55
C THR A 41 -10.90 0.40 2.15
N VAL A 42 -11.06 0.59 0.85
CA VAL A 42 -11.98 1.56 0.26
C VAL A 42 -12.83 0.82 -0.77
N HIS A 43 -14.14 0.81 -0.54
CA HIS A 43 -15.14 0.28 -1.45
C HIS A 43 -15.97 1.43 -2.01
N PHE A 44 -16.41 1.26 -3.26
CA PHE A 44 -17.25 2.23 -3.97
C PHE A 44 -18.61 1.57 -4.17
N GLU A 45 -19.55 1.92 -3.31
CA GLU A 45 -20.92 1.41 -3.28
C GLU A 45 -21.88 2.45 -3.91
N GLY A 46 -23.15 2.11 -4.06
CA GLY A 46 -24.12 2.91 -4.81
C GLY A 46 -24.16 2.55 -6.30
N GLU A 47 -25.22 2.98 -7.00
CA GLU A 47 -25.45 2.63 -8.41
C GLU A 47 -24.39 3.25 -9.34
N GLU A 48 -23.83 4.40 -8.95
CA GLU A 48 -22.79 5.12 -9.68
C GLU A 48 -21.43 5.11 -8.95
N GLY A 49 -21.30 4.34 -7.84
CA GLY A 49 -20.08 4.34 -7.03
C GLY A 49 -19.90 5.60 -6.18
N ASP A 50 -20.99 6.31 -5.88
CA ASP A 50 -21.04 7.59 -5.17
C ASP A 50 -20.93 7.45 -3.65
N ASP A 51 -21.16 6.26 -3.10
CA ASP A 51 -20.99 5.98 -1.68
C ASP A 51 -19.61 5.35 -1.41
N VAL A 52 -18.68 6.16 -0.90
CA VAL A 52 -17.31 5.72 -0.61
C VAL A 52 -17.20 5.21 0.81
N VAL A 53 -17.13 3.89 0.96
CA VAL A 53 -17.05 3.22 2.26
C VAL A 53 -15.59 2.90 2.58
N LYS A 54 -15.05 3.54 3.63
CA LYS A 54 -13.69 3.31 4.14
C LYS A 54 -13.71 2.53 5.44
N LYS A 55 -12.88 1.50 5.56
CA LYS A 55 -12.74 0.70 6.79
C LYS A 55 -11.26 0.41 7.07
N PRO A 56 -10.83 0.34 8.33
CA PRO A 56 -9.48 -0.12 8.66
C PRO A 56 -9.21 -1.49 8.05
N LEU A 57 -8.01 -1.70 7.48
CA LEU A 57 -7.61 -3.00 6.97
C LEU A 57 -7.36 -3.96 8.14
N GLY A 58 -8.26 -4.92 8.33
CA GLY A 58 -8.17 -5.94 9.38
C GLY A 58 -7.06 -6.97 9.12
N LYS A 59 -6.43 -7.47 10.18
CA LYS A 59 -5.38 -8.52 10.10
C LYS A 59 -5.88 -9.85 9.52
N ASP A 60 -7.19 -10.06 9.57
CA ASP A 60 -7.93 -11.20 9.04
C ASP A 60 -8.28 -11.06 7.55
N HIS A 61 -8.04 -9.89 6.95
CA HIS A 61 -8.26 -9.68 5.52
C HIS A 61 -7.28 -10.53 4.69
N GLU A 62 -7.78 -11.18 3.64
CA GLU A 62 -7.00 -12.14 2.83
C GLU A 62 -5.72 -11.52 2.24
N GLN A 63 -5.78 -10.23 1.88
CA GLN A 63 -4.67 -9.48 1.30
C GLN A 63 -3.88 -8.65 2.33
N TYR A 64 -4.09 -8.84 3.64
CA TYR A 64 -3.42 -8.04 4.68
C TYR A 64 -1.91 -8.14 4.59
N LYS A 65 -1.38 -9.35 4.42
CA LYS A 65 0.06 -9.60 4.34
C LYS A 65 0.68 -8.89 3.13
N ASP A 66 0.06 -9.05 1.95
CA ASP A 66 0.51 -8.40 0.72
C ASP A 66 0.49 -6.87 0.84
N ALA A 67 -0.51 -6.30 1.52
CA ALA A 67 -0.59 -4.88 1.77
C ALA A 67 0.53 -4.38 2.70
N VAL A 68 0.83 -5.11 3.78
CA VAL A 68 1.95 -4.76 4.68
C VAL A 68 3.28 -4.81 3.94
N GLU A 69 3.52 -5.84 3.12
CA GLU A 69 4.74 -5.96 2.32
C GLU A 69 4.85 -4.82 1.29
N ALA A 70 3.79 -4.57 0.52
CA ALA A 70 3.77 -3.49 -0.48
C ALA A 70 3.97 -2.11 0.16
N ARG A 71 3.45 -1.91 1.37
CA ARG A 71 3.66 -0.70 2.15
C ARG A 71 5.09 -0.55 2.65
N GLY A 72 5.75 -1.65 3.04
CA GLY A 72 7.18 -1.65 3.34
C GLY A 72 7.99 -1.14 2.15
N VAL A 73 7.73 -1.67 0.96
CA VAL A 73 8.39 -1.23 -0.29
C VAL A 73 8.10 0.25 -0.59
N LEU A 74 6.88 0.73 -0.34
CA LEU A 74 6.55 2.15 -0.51
C LEU A 74 7.41 3.03 0.41
N ILE A 75 7.51 2.66 1.69
CA ILE A 75 8.26 3.43 2.70
C ILE A 75 9.75 3.42 2.40
N GLU A 76 10.33 2.28 2.02
CA GLU A 76 11.73 2.19 1.60
C GLU A 76 12.05 3.14 0.45
N LYS A 77 11.21 3.17 -0.57
CA LYS A 77 11.40 4.07 -1.72
C LYS A 77 11.29 5.55 -1.34
N LEU A 78 10.51 5.88 -0.32
CA LEU A 78 10.42 7.24 0.21
C LEU A 78 11.67 7.59 1.02
N CYS A 79 12.19 6.66 1.83
CA CYS A 79 13.46 6.83 2.55
C CYS A 79 14.63 7.04 1.58
N ASP A 80 14.66 6.32 0.45
CA ASP A 80 15.68 6.51 -0.60
C ASP A 80 15.62 7.89 -1.28
N LEU A 81 14.48 8.58 -1.18
CA LEU A 81 14.23 9.87 -1.83
C LEU A 81 14.49 11.06 -0.90
N ASP A 82 14.26 10.90 0.40
CA ASP A 82 14.26 11.96 1.39
C ASP A 82 14.91 11.47 2.71
N ASP A 83 16.12 11.97 2.99
CA ASP A 83 16.90 11.64 4.18
C ASP A 83 16.17 12.03 5.48
N ASP A 84 15.42 13.14 5.49
CA ASP A 84 14.66 13.57 6.67
C ASP A 84 13.49 12.60 6.92
N PHE A 85 12.87 12.09 5.85
CA PHE A 85 11.85 11.05 5.96
C PHE A 85 12.44 9.73 6.47
N MET A 86 13.61 9.34 5.98
CA MET A 86 14.32 8.16 6.47
C MET A 86 14.61 8.27 7.97
N ASP A 87 15.14 9.40 8.42
CA ASP A 87 15.41 9.65 9.83
C ASP A 87 14.13 9.64 10.67
N MET A 88 13.02 10.15 10.14
CA MET A 88 11.71 10.09 10.79
C MET A 88 11.20 8.65 10.93
N VAL A 89 11.40 7.79 9.94
CA VAL A 89 10.98 6.37 10.02
C VAL A 89 11.86 5.59 11.00
N LEU A 90 13.18 5.83 11.02
CA LEU A 90 14.12 5.14 11.91
C LEU A 90 13.97 5.56 13.38
N ASN A 91 13.70 6.84 13.62
CA ASN A 91 13.58 7.41 14.97
C ASN A 91 12.12 7.63 15.39
N GLY A 92 11.16 7.23 14.55
CA GLY A 92 9.74 7.42 14.74
C GLY A 92 9.16 6.57 15.85
N ASN A 93 7.95 6.93 16.28
CA ASN A 93 7.21 6.14 17.26
C ASN A 93 6.76 4.80 16.62
N PRO A 94 7.01 3.63 17.21
CA PRO A 94 6.53 2.34 16.68
C PRO A 94 5.00 2.25 16.52
N ASP A 95 4.22 3.12 17.18
CA ASP A 95 2.77 3.22 16.99
C ASP A 95 2.36 4.13 15.81
N ASP A 96 3.31 4.83 15.20
CA ASP A 96 3.04 5.64 14.01
C ASP A 96 2.76 4.68 12.85
N PRO A 97 1.63 4.82 12.14
CA PRO A 97 1.38 4.03 10.96
C PRO A 97 2.58 4.05 10.02
N LEU A 98 3.30 5.16 9.82
CA LEU A 98 4.48 5.24 8.94
C LEU A 98 5.70 4.44 9.39
N VAL A 99 5.75 3.93 10.62
CA VAL A 99 6.87 3.13 11.12
C VAL A 99 6.60 1.65 10.83
N VAL A 100 7.43 1.08 9.95
CA VAL A 100 7.46 -0.37 9.72
C VAL A 100 8.46 -0.96 10.70
N ASP A 101 8.06 -1.96 11.47
CA ASP A 101 8.97 -2.66 12.39
C ASP A 101 10.17 -3.23 11.60
N ALA A 102 11.37 -2.73 11.89
CA ALA A 102 12.63 -3.19 11.30
C ALA A 102 12.88 -4.70 11.54
N GLY A 103 12.16 -5.31 12.48
CA GLY A 103 12.16 -6.75 12.74
C GLY A 103 11.41 -7.60 11.71
N ALA A 104 10.63 -7.01 10.81
CA ALA A 104 9.90 -7.74 9.75
C ALA A 104 10.79 -8.24 8.59
N TYR A 105 12.09 -7.90 8.60
CA TYR A 105 13.09 -8.25 7.58
C TYR A 105 14.07 -9.35 7.99
N ARG A 106 13.76 -10.16 9.02
CA ARG A 106 14.56 -11.32 9.41
C ARG A 106 13.89 -12.65 9.11
#